data_AF-A0A3R0X4M4-F1
#
_entry.id   AF-A0A3R0X4M4-F1
#
_cell.length_a   1.000
_cell.length_b   1.000
_cell.length_c   1.000
_cell.angle_alpha   90.00
_cell.angle_beta   90.00
_cell.angle_gamma   90.00
#
_symmetry.space_group_name_H-M   'P 1'
#
loop_
_entity.id
_entity.type
_entity.pdbx_description
1 polymer ?
#
loop_
_entity_poly.entity_id
_entity_poly.type
_entity_poly.pdbx_seq_one_letter_code
_entity_poly.pdbx_strand_id
1 'polypeptide(L)'
;MSPVLTQHVSQPITLDEQTQKMKRHLLQDIRRSAYVYRVDCGGCNACEIEIFAAITPVFDAERFGIKVVSSPRHADILLFTGAVTRAMRMPALRAYESAPDHKICVSYGACGVGGGIFHDLYSVWGGS
;
A
#
# COMPACT_ATOMS: atom_id res chain seq x y z
N MET A 1 -12.29 38.67 4.72
CA MET A 1 -12.70 37.49 3.92
C MET A 1 -11.53 36.53 3.91
N SER A 2 -11.60 35.44 4.67
CA SER A 2 -10.54 34.41 4.65
C SER A 2 -10.53 33.74 3.28
N PRO A 3 -9.38 33.55 2.62
CA PRO A 3 -9.33 32.82 1.37
C PRO A 3 -9.87 31.41 1.61
N VAL A 4 -10.84 30.99 0.80
CA VAL A 4 -11.32 29.61 0.80
C VAL A 4 -10.15 28.78 0.26
N LEU A 5 -9.41 28.14 1.15
CA LEU A 5 -8.41 27.14 0.78
C LEU A 5 -9.19 25.99 0.14
N THR A 6 -9.10 25.87 -1.18
CA THR A 6 -9.66 24.77 -1.97
C THR A 6 -8.94 23.43 -1.74
N GLN A 7 -7.90 23.42 -0.92
CA GLN A 7 -7.06 22.25 -0.64
C GLN A 7 -7.31 21.72 0.76
N HIS A 8 -7.44 20.40 0.87
CA HIS A 8 -7.57 19.71 2.15
C HIS A 8 -6.33 20.00 3.02
N VAL A 9 -6.55 20.58 4.21
CA VAL A 9 -5.51 20.71 5.24
C VAL A 9 -5.41 19.39 5.99
N SER A 10 -4.24 18.74 5.95
CA SER A 10 -4.03 17.49 6.70
C SER A 10 -4.23 17.73 8.20
N GLN A 11 -5.10 16.94 8.81
CA GLN A 11 -5.30 16.97 10.26
C GLN A 11 -4.31 15.99 10.91
N PRO A 12 -3.63 16.38 12.00
CA PRO A 12 -2.73 15.48 12.70
C PRO A 12 -3.51 14.32 13.32
N ILE A 13 -3.19 13.10 12.92
CA ILE A 13 -3.78 11.88 13.47
C ILE A 13 -3.14 11.61 14.84
N THR A 14 -3.96 11.45 15.87
CA THR A 14 -3.51 10.98 17.18
C THR A 14 -3.16 9.50 17.10
N LEU A 15 -1.93 9.14 17.45
CA LEU A 15 -1.45 7.76 17.36
C LEU A 15 -1.65 7.02 18.68
N ASP A 16 -2.31 5.86 18.62
CA ASP A 16 -2.41 4.94 19.74
C ASP A 16 -1.03 4.45 20.20
N GLU A 17 -0.90 4.06 21.48
CA GLU A 17 0.38 3.61 22.06
C GLU A 17 1.00 2.42 21.32
N GLN A 18 0.16 1.49 20.84
CA GLN A 18 0.60 0.33 20.06
C GLN A 18 1.22 0.76 18.73
N THR A 19 0.57 1.69 18.02
CA THR A 19 1.06 2.26 16.77
C THR A 19 2.37 3.02 16.97
N GLN A 20 2.50 3.74 18.08
CA GLN A 20 3.76 4.40 18.44
C GLN A 20 4.90 3.41 18.70
N LYS A 21 4.64 2.30 19.41
CA LYS A 21 5.63 1.25 19.65
C LYS A 21 6.08 0.60 18.35
N MET A 22 5.14 0.28 17.46
CA MET A 22 5.42 -0.30 16.15
C MET A 22 6.23 0.66 15.27
N LYS A 23 5.85 1.94 15.25
CA LYS A 23 6.61 3.00 14.56
C LYS A 23 8.05 3.07 15.04
N ARG A 24 8.31 3.00 16.35
CA ARG A 24 9.68 3.02 16.90
C ARG A 24 10.50 1.81 16.42
N HIS A 25 9.90 0.63 16.39
CA HIS A 25 10.57 -0.58 15.90
C HIS A 25 10.90 -0.47 14.41
N LEU A 26 9.93 -0.07 13.59
CA LEU A 26 10.12 0.11 12.15
C LEU A 26 11.19 1.16 11.84
N LEU A 27 11.26 2.27 12.59
CA LEU A 27 12.30 3.28 12.44
C LEU A 27 13.70 2.80 12.85
N GLN A 28 13.79 1.81 13.75
CA GLN A 28 15.08 1.22 14.15
C GLN A 28 15.63 0.25 13.10
N ASP A 29 14.75 -0.47 12.40
CA ASP A 29 15.12 -1.46 11.38
C ASP A 29 15.23 -0.84 9.99
N ILE A 30 14.18 -0.14 9.56
CA ILE A 30 14.09 0.57 8.27
C ILE A 30 14.78 1.92 8.46
N ARG A 31 16.11 1.88 8.55
CA ARG A 31 16.99 3.06 8.70
C ARG A 31 17.17 3.87 7.41
N ARG A 32 16.34 3.61 6.41
CA ARG A 32 16.43 4.13 5.04
C ARG A 32 15.05 4.62 4.57
N SER A 33 15.00 5.10 3.33
CA SER A 33 13.75 5.43 2.63
C SER A 33 12.81 4.22 2.54
N ALA A 34 11.50 4.49 2.51
CA ALA A 34 10.47 3.46 2.45
C ALA A 34 10.35 2.90 1.03
N TYR A 35 10.73 1.65 0.82
CA TYR A 35 10.61 1.00 -0.49
C TYR A 35 9.29 0.23 -0.59
N VAL A 36 8.50 0.59 -1.61
CA VAL A 36 7.15 0.05 -1.84
C VAL A 36 7.17 -0.88 -3.03
N TYR A 37 6.61 -2.08 -2.86
CA TYR A 37 6.34 -3.01 -3.96
C TYR A 37 4.85 -3.24 -4.07
N ARG A 38 4.31 -3.01 -5.27
CA ARG A 38 2.90 -3.30 -5.57
C ARG A 38 2.70 -4.78 -5.84
N VAL A 39 1.65 -5.35 -5.28
CA VAL A 39 1.22 -6.73 -5.52
C VAL A 39 -0.20 -6.68 -6.07
N ASP A 40 -0.31 -6.80 -7.40
CA ASP A 40 -1.59 -6.89 -8.08
C ASP A 40 -2.21 -8.27 -7.84
N CYS A 41 -3.36 -8.30 -7.15
CA CYS A 41 -4.06 -9.54 -6.80
C CYS A 41 -5.23 -9.89 -7.72
N GLY A 42 -5.40 -9.17 -8.84
CA GLY A 42 -6.56 -9.25 -9.73
C GLY A 42 -7.28 -7.91 -9.87
N GLY A 43 -6.52 -6.81 -9.89
CA GLY A 43 -7.01 -5.47 -10.10
C GLY A 43 -7.45 -5.21 -11.55
N CYS A 44 -8.21 -4.13 -11.73
CA CYS A 44 -8.60 -3.62 -13.04
C CYS A 44 -7.65 -2.52 -13.57
N ASN A 45 -6.44 -2.42 -13.01
CA ASN A 45 -5.44 -1.38 -13.26
C ASN A 45 -5.77 0.02 -12.73
N ALA A 46 -6.97 0.25 -12.17
CA ALA A 46 -7.37 1.57 -11.69
C ALA A 46 -6.49 2.04 -10.50
N CYS A 47 -6.31 1.19 -9.50
CA CYS A 47 -5.48 1.50 -8.34
C CYS A 47 -4.00 1.62 -8.72
N GLU A 48 -3.55 0.81 -9.68
CA GLU A 48 -2.18 0.80 -10.18
C GLU A 48 -1.83 2.10 -10.90
N ILE A 49 -2.75 2.63 -11.72
CA ILE A 49 -2.59 3.94 -12.37
C ILE A 49 -2.40 5.04 -11.32
N GLU A 50 -3.17 5.02 -10.24
CA GLU A 50 -3.03 6.01 -9.16
C GLU A 50 -1.70 5.88 -8.40
N ILE A 51 -1.21 4.65 -8.20
CA ILE A 51 0.13 4.42 -7.63
C ILE A 51 1.22 5.03 -8.53
N PHE A 52 1.09 4.86 -9.85
CA PHE A 52 2.01 5.47 -10.81
C PHE A 52 1.82 6.98 -10.93
N ALA A 53 0.60 7.49 -10.76
CA ALA A 53 0.34 8.92 -10.73
C ALA A 53 1.02 9.56 -9.50
N ALA A 54 1.01 8.89 -8.34
CA ALA A 54 1.61 9.40 -7.11
C ALA A 54 3.13 9.65 -7.21
N ILE A 55 3.83 8.94 -8.09
CA ILE A 55 5.27 9.15 -8.35
C ILE A 55 5.55 10.21 -9.43
N THR A 56 4.52 10.71 -10.13
CA THR A 56 4.70 11.77 -11.13
C THR A 56 5.04 13.10 -10.46
N PRO A 57 5.64 14.06 -11.19
CA PRO A 57 6.06 15.35 -10.62
C PRO A 57 4.96 16.17 -9.95
N VAL A 58 3.69 15.89 -10.24
CA VAL A 58 2.55 16.57 -9.62
C VAL A 58 2.43 16.23 -8.14
N PHE A 59 2.67 14.97 -7.76
CA PHE A 59 2.55 14.48 -6.39
C PHE A 59 3.89 14.18 -5.73
N ASP A 60 4.90 13.79 -6.54
CA ASP A 60 6.31 13.62 -6.16
C ASP A 60 6.49 12.86 -4.83
N ALA A 61 5.95 11.64 -4.75
CA ALA A 61 6.10 10.80 -3.56
C ALA A 61 7.57 10.51 -3.19
N GLU A 62 8.48 10.54 -4.17
CA GLU A 62 9.91 10.32 -3.95
C GLU A 62 10.55 11.37 -3.03
N ARG A 63 10.04 12.60 -3.01
CA ARG A 63 10.48 13.65 -2.08
C ARG A 63 10.33 13.25 -0.61
N PHE A 64 9.35 12.42 -0.29
CA PHE A 64 9.14 11.88 1.06
C PHE A 64 10.00 10.63 1.35
N GLY A 65 10.86 10.24 0.41
CA GLY A 65 11.65 9.02 0.48
C GLY A 65 10.83 7.77 0.22
N ILE A 66 9.69 7.86 -0.49
CA ILE A 66 8.89 6.71 -0.91
C ILE A 66 9.31 6.33 -2.33
N LYS A 67 9.85 5.13 -2.52
CA LYS A 67 10.31 4.67 -3.83
C LYS A 67 9.64 3.36 -4.22
N VAL A 68 9.14 3.28 -5.45
CA VAL A 68 8.60 2.03 -6.00
C VAL A 68 9.75 1.14 -6.48
N VAL A 69 9.79 -0.10 -5.99
CA VAL A 69 10.80 -1.11 -6.38
C VAL A 69 10.20 -2.19 -7.29
N SER A 70 11.05 -2.86 -8.06
CA SER A 70 10.65 -3.89 -9.02
C SER A 70 10.57 -5.31 -8.43
N SER A 71 11.05 -5.51 -7.20
CA SER A 71 11.13 -6.82 -6.56
C SER A 71 10.68 -6.76 -5.10
N PRO A 72 9.86 -7.72 -4.63
CA PRO A 72 9.43 -7.78 -3.24
C PRO A 72 10.59 -8.00 -2.26
N ARG A 73 11.70 -8.60 -2.72
CA ARG A 73 12.90 -8.84 -1.89
C ARG A 73 13.61 -7.57 -1.42
N HIS A 74 13.32 -6.43 -2.07
CA HIS A 74 13.88 -5.14 -1.72
C HIS A 74 12.86 -4.21 -1.05
N ALA A 75 11.62 -4.67 -0.89
CA ALA A 75 10.52 -3.87 -0.39
C ALA A 75 10.47 -3.91 1.14
N ASP A 76 10.16 -2.76 1.72
CA ASP A 76 9.82 -2.62 3.14
C ASP A 76 8.28 -2.58 3.32
N ILE A 77 7.56 -2.15 2.27
CA ILE A 77 6.10 -2.05 2.23
C ILE A 77 5.57 -2.84 1.02
N LEU A 78 4.65 -3.76 1.28
CA LEU A 78 3.89 -4.47 0.26
C LEU A 78 2.51 -3.82 0.13
N LEU A 79 2.22 -3.29 -1.05
CA LEU A 79 0.97 -2.63 -1.37
C LEU A 79 0.10 -3.56 -2.21
N PHE A 80 -0.87 -4.20 -1.58
CA PHE A 80 -1.77 -5.14 -2.24
C PHE A 80 -2.95 -4.40 -2.86
N THR A 81 -3.24 -4.71 -4.12
CA THR A 81 -4.30 -4.07 -4.90
C THR A 81 -5.23 -5.10 -5.54
N GLY A 82 -6.47 -4.67 -5.80
CA GLY A 82 -7.49 -5.52 -6.40
C GLY A 82 -8.12 -6.51 -5.40
N ALA A 83 -9.24 -7.12 -5.81
CA ALA A 83 -9.83 -8.20 -5.05
C ALA A 83 -8.99 -9.46 -5.26
N VAL A 84 -8.67 -10.19 -4.19
CA VAL A 84 -7.76 -11.35 -4.29
C VAL A 84 -8.43 -12.47 -5.07
N THR A 85 -8.06 -12.61 -6.34
CA THR A 85 -8.59 -13.69 -7.19
C THR A 85 -8.07 -15.04 -6.73
N ARG A 86 -8.82 -16.12 -6.99
CA ARG A 86 -8.43 -17.47 -6.57
C ARG A 86 -7.06 -17.89 -7.07
N ALA A 87 -6.75 -17.54 -8.32
CA ALA A 87 -5.45 -17.84 -8.93
C ALA A 87 -4.30 -17.05 -8.30
N MET A 88 -4.57 -15.82 -7.81
CA MET A 88 -3.53 -14.91 -7.33
C MET A 88 -3.21 -15.07 -5.85
N ARG A 89 -3.97 -15.88 -5.10
CA ARG A 89 -3.69 -16.20 -3.69
C ARG A 89 -2.26 -16.71 -3.46
N MET A 90 -1.84 -17.74 -4.20
CA MET A 90 -0.51 -18.33 -4.01
C MET A 90 0.63 -17.39 -4.45
N PRO A 91 0.55 -16.71 -5.61
CA PRO A 91 1.53 -15.68 -5.97
C PRO A 91 1.62 -14.54 -4.94
N ALA A 92 0.50 -14.04 -4.42
CA ALA A 92 0.47 -12.98 -3.41
C ALA A 92 1.18 -13.41 -2.12
N LEU A 93 0.90 -14.63 -1.63
CA LEU A 93 1.59 -15.20 -0.47
C LEU A 93 3.10 -15.37 -0.71
N ARG A 94 3.50 -15.85 -1.89
CA ARG A 94 4.93 -15.96 -2.24
C ARG A 94 5.62 -14.60 -2.27
N ALA A 95 4.94 -13.56 -2.76
CA ALA A 95 5.47 -12.20 -2.73
C ALA A 95 5.67 -11.74 -1.28
N TYR A 96 4.68 -11.98 -0.41
CA TYR A 96 4.76 -11.70 1.02
C TYR A 96 5.93 -12.41 1.70
N GLU A 97 6.06 -13.72 1.50
CA GLU A 97 7.13 -14.54 2.08
C GLU A 97 8.52 -14.16 1.56
N SER A 98 8.61 -13.68 0.32
CA SER A 98 9.89 -13.28 -0.29
C SER A 98 10.42 -11.93 0.20
N ALA A 99 9.55 -11.11 0.81
CA ALA A 99 9.93 -9.82 1.35
C ALA A 99 10.57 -9.96 2.75
N PRO A 100 11.63 -9.19 3.04
CA PRO A 100 12.34 -9.26 4.31
C PRO A 100 11.45 -8.91 5.50
N ASP A 101 11.64 -9.58 6.64
CA ASP A 101 11.05 -9.16 7.93
C ASP A 101 11.90 -8.00 8.49
N HIS A 102 11.38 -6.88 8.98
CA HIS A 102 10.02 -6.44 9.32
C HIS A 102 9.36 -5.66 8.17
N LYS A 103 8.23 -6.18 7.65
CA LYS A 103 7.51 -5.61 6.50
C LYS A 103 6.14 -5.07 6.88
N ILE A 104 5.70 -4.05 6.18
CA ILE A 104 4.35 -3.48 6.31
C ILE A 104 3.50 -3.98 5.14
N CYS A 105 2.27 -4.41 5.43
CA CYS A 105 1.28 -4.72 4.39
C CYS A 105 0.19 -3.67 4.40
N VAL A 106 -0.09 -3.12 3.22
CA VAL A 106 -1.12 -2.12 3.02
C VAL A 106 -2.06 -2.65 1.96
N SER A 107 -3.35 -2.71 2.30
CA SER A 107 -4.40 -2.99 1.33
C SER A 107 -4.89 -1.68 0.73
N TYR A 108 -4.91 -1.58 -0.60
CA TYR A 108 -5.22 -0.35 -1.32
C TYR A 108 -6.38 -0.53 -2.31
N GLY A 109 -7.33 0.41 -2.23
CA GLY A 109 -8.58 0.40 -2.99
C GLY A 109 -9.70 -0.37 -2.29
N ALA A 110 -10.95 -0.03 -2.63
CA ALA A 110 -12.13 -0.69 -2.03
C ALA A 110 -12.15 -2.20 -2.30
N CYS A 111 -11.67 -2.62 -3.48
CA CYS A 111 -11.52 -4.03 -3.83
C CYS A 111 -10.45 -4.74 -3.00
N GLY A 112 -9.34 -4.07 -2.70
CA GLY A 112 -8.30 -4.60 -1.82
C GLY A 112 -8.80 -4.73 -0.39
N VAL A 113 -9.43 -3.71 0.17
CA VAL A 113 -9.79 -3.70 1.60
C VAL A 113 -10.88 -4.74 1.94
N GLY A 114 -11.85 -4.96 1.05
CA GLY A 114 -13.00 -5.81 1.36
C GLY A 114 -13.63 -6.52 0.16
N GLY A 115 -12.91 -6.64 -0.96
CA GLY A 115 -13.45 -7.21 -2.20
C GLY A 115 -14.27 -6.23 -3.05
N GLY A 116 -14.71 -5.10 -2.49
CA GLY A 116 -15.42 -4.04 -3.22
C GLY A 116 -16.69 -4.58 -3.87
N ILE A 117 -16.94 -4.22 -5.13
CA ILE A 117 -18.08 -4.76 -5.90
C ILE A 117 -17.99 -6.29 -6.15
N PHE A 118 -16.81 -6.88 -5.98
CA PHE A 118 -16.57 -8.29 -6.21
C PHE A 118 -16.63 -9.14 -4.94
N HIS A 119 -16.99 -8.58 -3.78
CA HIS A 119 -16.87 -9.24 -2.48
C HIS A 119 -17.56 -10.62 -2.37
N ASP A 120 -18.64 -10.86 -3.12
CA ASP A 120 -19.41 -12.12 -3.12
C ASP A 120 -19.25 -12.94 -4.41
N LEU A 121 -18.23 -12.62 -5.22
CA LEU A 121 -17.97 -13.36 -6.46
C LEU A 121 -17.26 -14.69 -6.18
N TYR A 122 -17.70 -15.75 -6.86
CA TYR A 122 -17.09 -17.08 -6.70
C TYR A 122 -15.58 -17.11 -7.00
N SER A 123 -15.09 -16.21 -7.86
CA SER A 123 -13.71 -16.19 -8.35
C SER A 123 -12.72 -15.44 -7.45
N VAL A 124 -13.18 -14.82 -6.36
CA VAL A 124 -12.34 -14.08 -5.41
C VAL A 124 -12.40 -14.66 -4.00
N TRP A 125 -11.37 -14.41 -3.21
CA TRP A 125 -11.31 -14.70 -1.78
C TRP A 125 -11.84 -13.54 -0.91
N GLY A 126 -12.06 -12.36 -1.51
CA GLY A 126 -12.43 -11.12 -0.83
C GLY A 126 -11.32 -10.06 -0.94
N GLY A 127 -11.03 -9.39 0.18
CA GLY A 127 -9.93 -8.44 0.29
C GLY A 127 -8.54 -9.08 0.49
N SER A 128 -7.50 -8.26 0.36
CA SER A 128 -6.07 -8.58 0.53
C SER A 128 -5.53 -8.33 1.92
#